data_AF-A0A0A1WPS4-F1
#
_entry.id   AF-A0A0A1WPS4-F1
#
_cell.length_a   1.000
_cell.length_b   1.000
_cell.length_c   1.000
_cell.angle_alpha   90.00
_cell.angle_beta   90.00
_cell.angle_gamma   90.00
#
_symmetry.space_group_name_H-M   'P 1'
#
loop_
_entity.id
_entity.type
_entity.pdbx_description
1 polymer ?
#
loop_
_entity_poly.entity_id
_entity_poly.type
_entity_poly.pdbx_seq_one_letter_code
_entity_poly.pdbx_strand_id
1 'polypeptide(L)'
;MLSRSCAHFNLCKLYVRTLRTVPSQQMKIKTIPPKQKENYETKNRRLGRFISPSLSIYKPQLTSVMSISNRACSILLTLYTWGLGIGALISSHDNAHFVTMLDGLQLGSTSLFILKFLIAFPFSYHLCGGIRVLIWETGSFLSLKGIYGTGYVALVTTILTTIGLASL
;
A
#
# COMPACT_ATOMS: atom_id res chain seq x y z
N MET A 1 54.26 -30.25 81.07
CA MET A 1 53.39 -30.72 79.98
C MET A 1 51.96 -30.50 80.44
N LEU A 2 51.24 -29.54 79.84
CA LEU A 2 50.09 -29.77 78.93
C LEU A 2 48.98 -30.61 79.60
N SER A 3 47.68 -30.32 79.54
CA SER A 3 46.90 -29.32 78.84
C SER A 3 45.42 -29.66 79.10
N ARG A 4 44.65 -28.67 79.53
CA ARG A 4 43.31 -28.27 79.05
C ARG A 4 42.14 -29.26 78.94
N SER A 5 40.98 -28.65 79.22
CA SER A 5 39.69 -28.75 78.49
C SER A 5 38.77 -29.92 78.86
N CYS A 6 37.44 -29.80 78.84
CA CYS A 6 36.59 -28.78 78.22
C CYS A 6 35.22 -28.78 78.92
N ALA A 7 34.77 -27.61 79.40
CA ALA A 7 33.39 -27.38 79.82
C ALA A 7 32.58 -26.93 78.60
N HIS A 8 31.83 -27.85 78.00
CA HIS A 8 31.16 -27.64 76.73
C HIS A 8 29.63 -27.75 76.89
N PHE A 9 29.00 -26.88 77.68
CA PHE A 9 27.54 -26.95 77.83
C PHE A 9 26.83 -25.65 78.22
N ASN A 10 27.16 -24.50 77.59
CA ASN A 10 26.35 -23.29 77.80
C ASN A 10 26.27 -22.32 76.59
N LEU A 11 26.54 -22.78 75.37
CA LEU A 11 26.44 -21.91 74.18
C LEU A 11 25.03 -21.84 73.55
N CYS A 12 24.08 -22.67 73.99
CA CYS A 12 22.76 -22.76 73.35
C CYS A 12 21.69 -21.79 73.91
N LYS A 13 22.05 -20.86 74.80
CA LYS A 13 21.09 -19.87 75.39
C LYS A 13 21.31 -18.41 74.98
N LEU A 14 22.31 -18.12 74.13
CA LEU A 14 22.61 -16.75 73.72
C LEU A 14 22.06 -16.34 72.34
N TYR A 15 21.45 -17.26 71.58
CA TYR A 15 20.99 -16.98 70.22
C TYR A 15 19.55 -16.41 70.11
N VAL A 16 18.87 -16.14 71.23
CA VAL A 16 17.50 -15.59 71.22
C VAL A 16 17.43 -14.21 71.90
N ARG A 17 18.32 -13.32 71.50
CA ARG A 17 18.27 -11.86 71.73
C ARG A 17 18.75 -11.26 70.40
N THR A 18 17.95 -10.63 69.55
CA THR A 18 16.89 -9.66 69.79
C THR A 18 16.10 -9.56 68.47
N LEU A 19 14.83 -9.97 68.43
CA LEU A 19 13.96 -9.63 67.31
C LEU A 19 13.57 -8.15 67.46
N ARG A 20 14.30 -7.26 66.77
CA ARG A 20 13.87 -5.87 66.56
C ARG A 20 12.59 -5.89 65.75
N THR A 21 11.49 -5.41 66.32
CA THR A 21 10.29 -5.08 65.56
C THR A 21 10.61 -3.85 64.70
N VAL A 22 10.80 -4.06 63.40
CA VAL A 22 10.92 -2.97 62.44
C VAL A 22 9.53 -2.35 62.29
N PRO A 23 9.34 -1.03 62.50
CA PRO A 23 8.04 -0.41 62.27
C PRO A 23 7.71 -0.56 60.78
N SER A 24 6.56 -1.18 60.48
CA SER A 24 6.09 -1.32 59.11
C SER A 24 5.80 0.08 58.56
N GLN A 25 6.70 0.61 57.74
CA GLN A 25 6.37 1.81 56.98
C GLN A 25 5.31 1.43 55.95
N GLN A 26 4.09 1.92 56.15
CA GLN A 26 3.04 1.79 55.15
C GLN A 26 3.40 2.68 53.96
N MET A 27 3.95 2.05 52.91
CA MET A 27 4.04 2.71 51.61
C MET A 27 2.62 2.89 51.07
N LYS A 28 2.11 4.12 51.09
CA LYS A 28 0.90 4.46 50.33
C LYS A 28 1.25 4.34 48.84
N ILE A 29 0.93 3.19 48.27
CA ILE A 29 0.97 2.98 46.82
C ILE A 29 -0.09 3.91 46.24
N LYS A 30 0.36 4.99 45.59
CA LYS A 30 -0.52 5.85 44.79
C LYS A 30 -0.77 5.13 43.46
N THR A 31 -1.86 4.39 43.38
CA THR A 31 -2.34 3.83 42.10
C THR A 31 -2.77 4.99 41.21
N ILE A 32 -1.95 5.32 40.21
CA ILE A 32 -2.33 6.26 39.17
C ILE A 32 -3.36 5.52 38.29
N PRO A 33 -4.58 6.05 38.10
CA PRO A 33 -5.53 5.42 37.20
C PRO A 33 -4.90 5.30 35.81
N PRO A 34 -5.16 4.21 35.07
CA PRO A 34 -4.61 4.06 33.73
C PRO A 34 -5.04 5.29 32.92
N LYS A 35 -4.05 6.08 32.47
CA LYS A 35 -4.30 7.23 31.61
C LYS A 35 -5.11 6.72 30.42
N GLN A 36 -6.32 7.24 30.24
CA GLN A 36 -7.16 6.87 29.12
C GLN A 36 -6.31 6.98 27.85
N LYS A 37 -6.17 5.86 27.15
CA LYS A 37 -5.28 5.76 26.00
C LYS A 37 -5.91 6.56 24.87
N GLU A 38 -5.49 7.80 24.71
CA GLU A 38 -5.85 8.61 23.55
C GLU A 38 -5.53 7.84 22.25
N ASN A 39 -6.39 7.97 21.24
CA ASN A 39 -6.13 7.42 19.91
C ASN A 39 -4.83 8.03 19.35
N TYR A 40 -4.05 7.22 18.62
CA TYR A 40 -2.78 7.65 18.01
C TYR A 40 -2.96 8.91 17.15
N GLU A 41 -4.01 8.96 16.32
CA GLU A 41 -4.25 10.10 15.42
C GLU A 41 -4.60 11.36 16.19
N THR A 42 -5.48 11.26 17.20
CA THR A 42 -5.87 12.41 18.02
C THR A 42 -4.70 12.93 18.84
N LYS A 43 -3.86 12.03 19.36
CA LYS A 43 -2.61 12.38 20.03
C LYS A 43 -1.65 13.12 19.10
N ASN A 44 -1.40 12.63 17.88
CA ASN A 44 -0.46 13.29 16.95
C ASN A 44 -0.99 14.63 16.43
N ARG A 45 -2.31 14.73 16.19
CA ARG A 45 -2.97 15.99 15.83
C ARG A 45 -2.86 17.02 16.96
N ARG A 46 -3.13 16.61 18.21
CA ARG A 46 -2.97 17.46 19.40
C ARG A 46 -1.52 17.91 19.62
N LEU A 47 -0.55 17.04 19.31
CA LEU A 47 0.87 17.35 19.43
C LEU A 47 1.43 18.17 18.24
N GLY A 48 0.61 18.51 17.24
CA GLY A 48 1.06 19.28 16.07
C GLY A 48 2.14 18.56 15.26
N ARG A 49 2.16 17.23 15.26
CA ARG A 49 3.17 16.45 14.53
C ARG A 49 2.84 16.45 13.05
N PHE A 50 3.75 16.99 12.25
CA PHE A 50 3.66 16.93 10.80
C PHE A 50 4.01 15.53 10.29
N ILE A 51 3.37 15.15 9.17
CA ILE A 51 3.68 13.91 8.47
C ILE A 51 4.94 14.14 7.65
N SER A 52 5.90 13.22 7.74
CA SER A 52 7.11 13.26 6.92
C SER A 52 6.74 13.24 5.43
N PRO A 53 7.44 13.99 4.57
CA PRO A 53 7.19 13.94 3.13
C PRO A 53 7.37 12.51 2.63
N SER A 54 6.42 12.00 1.83
CA SER A 54 6.42 10.62 1.32
C SER A 54 6.62 10.59 -0.20
N LEU A 55 5.57 10.88 -0.97
CA LEU A 55 5.60 10.85 -2.44
C LEU A 55 6.59 11.85 -3.04
N SER A 56 6.77 13.02 -2.41
CA SER A 56 7.66 14.07 -2.92
C SER A 56 9.15 13.70 -2.87
N ILE A 57 9.54 12.74 -2.02
CA ILE A 57 10.95 12.33 -1.85
C ILE A 57 11.21 10.90 -2.31
N TYR A 58 10.16 10.15 -2.67
CA TYR A 58 10.30 8.76 -3.07
C TYR A 58 10.82 8.64 -4.50
N LYS A 59 11.82 7.80 -4.72
CA LYS A 59 12.37 7.56 -6.06
C LYS A 59 11.30 6.88 -6.94
N PRO A 60 10.98 7.41 -8.14
CA PRO A 60 10.12 6.71 -9.07
C PRO A 60 10.71 5.35 -9.46
N GLN A 61 9.94 4.28 -9.21
CA GLN A 61 10.29 2.90 -9.58
C GLN A 61 9.36 2.42 -10.69
N LEU A 62 9.82 1.48 -11.51
CA LEU A 62 9.00 0.88 -12.56
C LEU A 62 7.68 0.34 -11.99
N THR A 63 7.76 -0.33 -10.83
CA THR A 63 6.62 -0.91 -10.12
C THR A 63 5.59 0.13 -9.68
N SER A 64 6.04 1.24 -9.08
CA SER A 64 5.17 2.31 -8.58
C SER A 64 4.50 3.05 -9.73
N VAL A 65 5.28 3.39 -10.77
CA VAL A 65 4.76 4.07 -11.97
C VAL A 65 3.75 3.18 -12.68
N MET A 66 4.09 1.91 -12.92
CA MET A 66 3.15 1.00 -13.58
C MET A 66 1.83 0.83 -12.82
N SER A 67 1.91 0.77 -11.48
CA SER A 67 0.75 0.63 -10.59
C SER A 67 -0.17 1.86 -10.63
N ILE A 68 0.39 3.07 -10.66
CA ILE A 68 -0.36 4.32 -10.80
C ILE A 68 -0.96 4.43 -12.20
N SER A 69 -0.17 4.18 -13.25
CA SER A 69 -0.64 4.21 -14.63
C SER A 69 -1.76 3.21 -14.88
N ASN A 70 -1.73 2.02 -14.25
CA ASN A 70 -2.81 1.03 -14.40
C ASN A 70 -4.13 1.52 -13.82
N ARG A 71 -4.09 2.26 -12.70
CA ARG A 71 -5.27 2.91 -12.11
C ARG A 71 -5.76 4.09 -12.96
N ALA A 72 -4.84 4.88 -13.50
CA ALA A 72 -5.20 5.96 -14.40
C ALA A 72 -5.91 5.41 -15.66
N CYS A 73 -5.35 4.37 -16.28
CA CYS A 73 -5.97 3.72 -17.44
C CYS A 73 -7.33 3.09 -17.11
N SER A 74 -7.50 2.50 -15.92
CA SER A 74 -8.80 1.94 -15.52
C SER A 74 -9.87 3.02 -15.34
N ILE A 75 -9.49 4.17 -14.77
CA ILE A 75 -10.40 5.32 -14.63
C ILE A 75 -10.78 5.84 -16.02
N LEU A 76 -9.81 6.04 -16.92
CA LEU A 76 -10.08 6.47 -18.29
C LEU A 76 -11.02 5.50 -19.03
N LEU A 77 -10.80 4.19 -18.90
CA LEU A 77 -11.65 3.19 -19.53
C LEU A 77 -13.06 3.16 -18.92
N THR A 78 -13.18 3.41 -17.62
CA THR A 78 -14.48 3.54 -16.95
C THR A 78 -15.22 4.77 -17.48
N LEU A 79 -14.55 5.92 -17.58
CA LEU A 79 -15.14 7.14 -18.15
C LEU A 79 -15.55 6.95 -19.60
N TYR A 80 -14.74 6.26 -20.39
CA TYR A 80 -15.06 5.92 -21.79
C TYR A 80 -16.32 5.07 -21.89
N THR A 81 -16.40 3.97 -21.15
CA THR A 81 -17.55 3.06 -21.19
C THR A 81 -18.83 3.72 -20.68
N TRP A 82 -18.75 4.49 -19.59
CA TRP A 82 -19.87 5.27 -19.08
C TRP A 82 -20.31 6.37 -20.06
N GLY A 83 -19.35 7.10 -20.64
CA GLY A 83 -19.62 8.16 -21.61
C GLY A 83 -20.33 7.63 -22.85
N LEU A 84 -19.88 6.50 -23.40
CA LEU A 84 -20.54 5.86 -24.52
C LEU A 84 -21.92 5.29 -24.14
N GLY A 85 -22.04 4.64 -22.98
CA GLY A 85 -23.29 4.06 -22.52
C GLY A 85 -24.36 5.10 -22.27
N ILE A 86 -24.06 6.13 -21.47
CA ILE A 86 -24.97 7.25 -21.21
C ILE A 86 -25.22 8.03 -22.50
N GLY A 87 -24.18 8.30 -23.29
CA GLY A 87 -24.28 9.01 -24.56
C GLY A 87 -25.26 8.32 -25.52
N ALA A 88 -25.19 7.00 -25.64
CA ALA A 88 -26.12 6.22 -26.45
C ALA A 88 -27.57 6.26 -25.92
N LEU A 89 -27.77 6.34 -24.60
CA LEU A 89 -29.10 6.41 -23.99
C LEU A 89 -29.77 7.78 -24.15
N ILE A 90 -28.99 8.88 -24.14
CA ILE A 90 -29.51 10.24 -24.25
C ILE A 90 -29.54 10.75 -25.70
N SER A 91 -28.74 10.16 -26.58
CA SER A 91 -28.64 10.57 -27.98
C SER A 91 -29.91 10.25 -28.75
N SER A 92 -30.39 11.21 -29.54
CA SER A 92 -31.45 11.00 -30.54
C SER A 92 -30.94 10.42 -31.86
N HIS A 93 -29.62 10.37 -32.04
CA HIS A 93 -28.95 9.89 -33.24
C HIS A 93 -28.36 8.49 -33.05
N ASP A 94 -28.29 7.74 -34.15
CA ASP A 94 -27.67 6.41 -34.20
C ASP A 94 -26.14 6.49 -34.38
N ASN A 95 -25.47 5.34 -34.27
CA ASN A 95 -24.02 5.28 -34.44
C ASN A 95 -23.56 5.67 -35.86
N ALA A 96 -24.38 5.40 -36.89
CA ALA A 96 -24.03 5.73 -38.27
C ALA A 96 -23.92 7.24 -38.50
N HIS A 97 -24.80 8.03 -37.85
CA HIS A 97 -24.71 9.48 -37.87
C HIS A 97 -23.35 9.99 -37.33
N PHE A 98 -22.91 9.46 -36.19
CA PHE A 98 -21.62 9.86 -35.60
C PHE A 98 -20.41 9.47 -36.46
N VAL A 99 -20.46 8.30 -37.11
CA VAL A 99 -19.41 7.88 -38.06
C VAL A 99 -19.36 8.81 -39.27
N THR A 100 -20.51 9.16 -39.82
CA THR A 100 -20.60 10.08 -40.97
C THR A 100 -20.11 11.49 -40.59
N MET A 101 -20.43 11.94 -39.37
CA MET A 101 -19.91 13.20 -38.84
C MET A 101 -18.38 13.18 -38.73
N LEU A 102 -17.80 12.10 -38.21
CA LEU A 102 -16.35 11.90 -38.12
C LEU A 102 -15.68 11.86 -39.50
N ASP A 103 -16.30 11.21 -40.48
CA ASP A 103 -15.82 11.20 -41.87
C ASP A 103 -15.85 12.60 -42.50
N GLY A 104 -16.90 13.38 -42.18
CA GLY A 104 -17.03 14.78 -42.59
C GLY A 104 -15.95 15.73 -42.04
N LEU A 105 -15.25 15.36 -40.96
CA LEU A 105 -14.08 16.10 -40.47
C LEU A 105 -12.85 15.94 -41.38
N GLN A 106 -12.86 15.00 -42.32
CA GLN A 106 -11.79 14.76 -43.30
C GLN A 106 -10.40 14.63 -42.65
N LEU A 107 -10.34 13.90 -41.53
CA LEU A 107 -9.10 13.68 -40.81
C LEU A 107 -8.14 12.84 -41.67
N GLY A 108 -6.89 13.29 -41.79
CA GLY A 108 -5.86 12.52 -42.48
C GLY A 108 -5.59 11.17 -41.80
N SER A 109 -5.08 10.19 -42.57
CA SER A 109 -4.81 8.83 -42.09
C SER A 109 -3.96 8.79 -40.81
N THR A 110 -2.94 9.65 -40.71
CA THR A 110 -2.09 9.78 -39.53
C THR A 110 -2.87 10.28 -38.30
N SER A 111 -3.76 11.26 -38.48
CA SER A 111 -4.57 11.80 -37.38
C SER A 111 -5.56 10.74 -36.85
N LEU A 112 -6.21 10.01 -37.75
CA LEU A 112 -7.09 8.90 -37.39
C LEU A 112 -6.33 7.78 -36.67
N PHE A 113 -5.12 7.44 -37.13
CA PHE A 113 -4.28 6.45 -36.45
C PHE A 113 -3.93 6.88 -35.02
N ILE A 114 -3.52 8.14 -34.82
CA ILE A 114 -3.21 8.67 -33.49
C ILE A 114 -4.45 8.63 -32.58
N LEU A 115 -5.62 9.00 -33.10
CA LEU A 115 -6.87 8.96 -32.34
C LEU A 115 -7.21 7.52 -31.91
N LYS A 116 -7.13 6.56 -32.83
CA LYS A 116 -7.32 5.13 -32.53
C LYS A 116 -6.30 4.64 -31.51
N PHE A 117 -5.04 5.02 -31.64
CA PHE A 117 -3.97 4.66 -30.71
C PHE A 117 -4.24 5.18 -29.30
N LEU A 118 -4.65 6.45 -29.15
CA LEU A 118 -4.96 7.04 -27.85
C LEU A 118 -6.15 6.37 -27.15
N ILE A 119 -7.13 5.89 -27.91
CA ILE A 119 -8.28 5.15 -27.36
C ILE A 119 -7.88 3.70 -27.03
N ALA A 120 -7.07 3.06 -27.87
CA ALA A 120 -6.66 1.66 -27.69
C ALA A 120 -5.60 1.47 -26.59
N PHE A 121 -4.77 2.48 -26.32
CA PHE A 121 -3.65 2.38 -25.37
C PHE A 121 -4.11 2.13 -23.93
N PRO A 122 -5.05 2.90 -23.34
CA PRO A 122 -5.53 2.65 -21.98
C PRO A 122 -6.15 1.26 -21.82
N PHE A 123 -6.87 0.78 -22.84
CA PHE A 123 -7.43 -0.57 -22.86
C PHE A 123 -6.33 -1.64 -22.83
N SER A 124 -5.38 -1.57 -23.77
CA SER A 124 -4.27 -2.52 -23.87
C SER A 124 -3.40 -2.53 -22.60
N TYR A 125 -3.09 -1.35 -22.07
CA TYR A 125 -2.26 -1.19 -20.88
C TYR A 125 -2.96 -1.78 -19.65
N HIS A 126 -4.25 -1.46 -19.45
CA HIS A 126 -5.02 -1.95 -18.32
C HIS A 126 -5.21 -3.47 -18.38
N LEU A 127 -5.45 -4.02 -19.57
CA LEU A 127 -5.59 -5.46 -19.79
C LEU A 127 -4.28 -6.20 -19.45
N CYS A 128 -3.16 -5.78 -20.04
CA CYS A 128 -1.87 -6.42 -19.79
C CYS A 128 -1.42 -6.27 -18.33
N GLY A 129 -1.60 -5.08 -17.75
CA GLY A 129 -1.31 -4.80 -16.35
C GLY A 129 -2.19 -5.63 -15.40
N GLY A 130 -3.47 -5.79 -15.72
CA GLY A 130 -4.43 -6.62 -14.98
C GLY A 130 -4.05 -8.09 -15.01
N ILE A 131 -3.78 -8.66 -16.20
CA ILE A 131 -3.32 -10.05 -16.35
C ILE A 131 -2.06 -10.31 -15.50
N ARG A 132 -1.10 -9.39 -15.53
CA ARG A 132 0.12 -9.50 -14.73
C ARG A 132 -0.17 -9.58 -13.23
N VAL A 133 -1.10 -8.76 -12.73
CA VAL A 133 -1.51 -8.80 -11.31
C VAL A 133 -2.24 -10.10 -11.00
N LEU A 134 -3.14 -10.58 -11.87
CA LEU A 134 -3.80 -11.88 -11.70
C LEU A 134 -2.80 -13.03 -11.61
N ILE A 135 -1.72 -12.99 -12.41
CA ILE A 135 -0.62 -13.96 -12.30
C ILE A 135 0.06 -13.84 -10.93
N TRP A 136 0.29 -12.64 -10.41
CA TRP A 136 0.89 -12.45 -9.09
C TRP A 136 0.01 -12.99 -7.95
N GLU A 137 -1.31 -12.89 -8.07
CA GLU A 137 -2.26 -13.47 -7.09
C GLU A 137 -2.14 -15.00 -6.99
N THR A 138 -1.60 -15.67 -8.01
CA THR A 138 -1.28 -17.11 -7.93
C THR A 138 -0.03 -17.44 -7.10
N GLY A 139 0.67 -16.41 -6.59
CA GLY A 139 1.97 -16.55 -5.91
C GLY A 139 3.17 -16.58 -6.86
N SER A 140 2.96 -16.35 -8.16
CA SER A 140 4.00 -16.42 -9.20
C SER A 140 4.76 -15.09 -9.38
N PHE A 141 6.04 -15.17 -9.75
CA PHE A 141 6.90 -14.02 -10.11
C PHE A 141 7.05 -12.91 -9.06
N LEU A 142 6.92 -13.22 -7.77
CA LEU A 142 7.04 -12.26 -6.66
C LEU A 142 8.50 -11.90 -6.29
N SER A 143 9.49 -12.46 -6.97
CA SER A 143 10.89 -12.03 -6.82
C SER A 143 11.13 -10.69 -7.52
N LEU A 144 12.13 -9.93 -7.07
CA LEU A 144 12.46 -8.63 -7.70
C LEU A 144 12.72 -8.77 -9.21
N LYS A 145 13.46 -9.82 -9.61
CA LYS A 145 13.72 -10.13 -11.03
C LYS A 145 12.43 -10.48 -11.77
N GLY A 146 11.55 -11.28 -11.17
CA GLY A 146 10.24 -11.64 -11.74
C GLY A 146 9.34 -10.43 -11.94
N ILE A 147 9.27 -9.54 -10.95
CA ILE A 147 8.47 -8.31 -11.00
C ILE A 147 8.92 -7.38 -12.13
N TYR A 148 10.23 -7.16 -12.27
CA TYR A 148 10.76 -6.31 -13.35
C TYR A 148 10.63 -6.99 -14.72
N GLY A 149 10.94 -8.28 -14.83
CA GLY A 149 10.80 -9.04 -16.08
C GLY A 149 9.37 -9.04 -16.60
N THR A 150 8.40 -9.39 -15.75
CA THR A 150 6.97 -9.33 -16.10
C THR A 150 6.49 -7.90 -16.36
N GLY A 151 7.10 -6.90 -15.73
CA GLY A 151 6.86 -5.48 -16.01
C GLY A 151 7.23 -5.08 -17.44
N TYR A 152 8.45 -5.39 -17.88
CA TYR A 152 8.89 -5.10 -19.25
C TYR A 152 8.09 -5.88 -20.30
N VAL A 153 7.81 -7.17 -20.05
CA VAL A 153 6.97 -7.98 -20.94
C VAL A 153 5.60 -7.34 -21.10
N ALA A 154 4.94 -6.94 -20.00
CA ALA A 154 3.64 -6.29 -20.07
C ALA A 154 3.67 -4.97 -20.86
N LEU A 155 4.73 -4.17 -20.75
CA LEU A 155 4.88 -2.93 -21.52
C LEU A 155 5.04 -3.19 -23.02
N VAL A 156 5.88 -4.16 -23.39
CA VAL A 156 6.07 -4.54 -24.81
C VAL A 156 4.77 -5.06 -25.39
N THR A 157 4.10 -5.99 -24.70
CA THR A 157 2.81 -6.53 -25.14
C THR A 157 1.78 -5.43 -25.31
N THR A 158 1.72 -4.47 -24.37
CA THR A 158 0.82 -3.31 -24.47
C THR A 158 1.04 -2.50 -25.75
N ILE A 159 2.30 -2.20 -26.08
CA ILE A 159 2.63 -1.41 -27.28
C ILE A 159 2.21 -2.18 -28.53
N LEU A 160 2.56 -3.46 -28.62
CA LEU A 160 2.22 -4.30 -29.77
C LEU A 160 0.71 -4.44 -29.97
N THR A 161 -0.05 -4.72 -28.90
CA THR A 161 -1.51 -4.82 -28.98
C THR A 161 -2.14 -3.48 -29.33
N THR A 162 -1.62 -2.37 -28.81
CA THR A 162 -2.13 -1.03 -29.14
C THR A 162 -1.91 -0.70 -30.61
N ILE A 163 -0.71 -0.95 -31.14
CA ILE A 163 -0.42 -0.73 -32.57
C ILE A 163 -1.29 -1.62 -33.44
N GLY A 164 -1.44 -2.90 -33.08
CA GLY A 164 -2.32 -3.84 -33.77
C GLY A 164 -3.76 -3.32 -33.83
N LEU A 165 -4.31 -2.89 -32.69
CA LEU A 165 -5.67 -2.34 -32.62
C LEU A 165 -5.82 -1.01 -33.37
N ALA A 166 -4.81 -0.14 -33.34
CA ALA A 166 -4.86 1.15 -34.03
C ALA A 166 -4.74 1.03 -35.55
N SER A 167 -4.20 -0.10 -36.04
CA SER A 167 -3.99 -0.37 -37.46
C SER A 167 -5.19 -1.06 -38.14
N LEU A 168 -6.18 -1.53 -37.37
CA LEU A 168 -7.48 -2.01 -37.86
C LEU A 168 -8.34 -0.83 -38.31
#